data_AF-A0A7X7ABF1-F1
#
_entry.id   AF-A0A7X7ABF1-F1
#
_cell.length_a   1.000
_cell.length_b   1.000
_cell.length_c   1.000
_cell.angle_alpha   90.00
_cell.angle_beta   90.00
_cell.angle_gamma   90.00
#
_symmetry.space_group_name_H-M   'P 1'
#
loop_
_entity.id
_entity.type
_entity.pdbx_description
1 polymer ?
#
loop_
_entity_poly.entity_id
_entity_poly.type
_entity_poly.pdbx_seq_one_letter_code
_entity_poly.pdbx_strand_id
1 'polypeptide(L)'
;MNEKTLKVLEYHKIIEMLMVKAESQLGKDKIKEIKPLIQIETIEELQKETEEALSLLVKRGNPPLYGIHSISLELKRLDIGGSISPGGLIKISDSLRVSRSLKGFIRETKDDKTSNHPIIENLVEGLSIFKEIEDEINGAIINENEISDNASSTLRSIRRQISNKNDAVKDKLNSIIVSQSNKN
;
A
#
# COMPACT_ATOMS: atom_id res chain seq x y z
N MET A 1 -9.97 -22.15 25.94
CA MET A 1 -9.83 -20.99 26.86
C MET A 1 -11.22 -20.54 27.30
N ASN A 2 -11.41 -20.06 28.54
CA ASN A 2 -12.72 -19.59 29.01
C ASN A 2 -12.90 -18.09 28.70
N GLU A 3 -13.85 -17.75 27.82
CA GLU A 3 -14.17 -16.37 27.41
C GLU A 3 -14.57 -15.47 28.59
N LYS A 4 -15.23 -16.03 29.63
CA LYS A 4 -15.58 -15.30 30.85
C LYS A 4 -14.34 -14.83 31.59
N THR A 5 -13.29 -15.66 31.64
CA THR A 5 -12.01 -15.32 32.27
C THR A 5 -11.31 -14.19 31.52
N LEU A 6 -11.23 -14.25 30.20
CA LEU A 6 -10.62 -13.19 29.39
C LEU A 6 -11.33 -11.85 29.55
N LYS A 7 -12.67 -11.87 29.69
CA LYS A 7 -13.45 -10.66 29.98
C LYS A 7 -13.15 -10.09 31.35
N VAL A 8 -13.10 -10.92 32.40
CA VAL A 8 -12.80 -10.49 33.78
C VAL A 8 -11.38 -9.95 33.92
N LEU A 9 -10.42 -10.54 33.22
CA LEU A 9 -9.03 -10.06 33.17
C LEU A 9 -8.83 -8.88 32.21
N GLU A 10 -9.92 -8.38 31.61
CA GLU A 10 -9.91 -7.25 30.69
C GLU A 10 -8.95 -7.41 29.50
N TYR A 11 -8.73 -8.65 29.04
CA TYR A 11 -7.77 -8.96 27.97
C TYR A 11 -8.05 -8.18 26.68
N HIS A 12 -9.32 -7.91 26.38
CA HIS A 12 -9.75 -7.07 25.26
C HIS A 12 -9.10 -5.68 25.27
N LYS A 13 -8.87 -5.07 26.44
CA LYS A 13 -8.18 -3.77 26.54
C LYS A 13 -6.72 -3.85 26.10
N ILE A 14 -6.05 -4.98 26.38
CA ILE A 14 -4.67 -5.21 25.91
C ILE A 14 -4.64 -5.30 24.38
N ILE A 15 -5.60 -6.01 23.78
CA ILE A 15 -5.76 -6.09 22.32
C ILE A 15 -6.02 -4.70 21.74
N GLU A 16 -6.90 -3.90 22.35
CA GLU A 16 -7.18 -2.52 21.93
C GLU A 16 -5.93 -1.63 21.97
N MET A 17 -5.15 -1.69 23.05
CA MET A 17 -3.90 -0.95 23.18
C MET A 17 -2.89 -1.37 22.09
N LEU A 18 -2.80 -2.66 21.79
CA LEU A 18 -1.90 -3.17 20.75
C LEU A 18 -2.36 -2.75 19.35
N MET A 19 -3.66 -2.77 19.06
CA MET A 19 -4.21 -2.33 17.77
C MET A 19 -3.87 -0.86 17.45
N VAL A 20 -3.83 0.01 18.47
CA VAL A 20 -3.44 1.42 18.29
C VAL A 20 -1.97 1.56 17.84
N LYS A 21 -1.13 0.57 18.12
CA LYS A 21 0.30 0.56 17.74
C LYS A 21 0.56 -0.09 16.37
N ALA A 22 -0.44 -0.71 15.75
CA ALA A 22 -0.27 -1.34 14.45
C ALA A 22 -0.45 -0.35 13.29
N GLU A 23 0.52 -0.35 12.36
CA GLU A 23 0.53 0.52 11.19
C GLU A 23 -0.54 0.16 10.15
N SER A 24 -0.75 -1.14 9.90
CA SER A 24 -1.63 -1.60 8.82
C SER A 24 -2.94 -2.17 9.33
N GLN A 25 -4.00 -2.05 8.52
CA GLN A 25 -5.28 -2.70 8.83
C GLN A 25 -5.13 -4.23 8.91
N LEU A 26 -4.30 -4.82 8.05
CA LEU A 26 -3.96 -6.25 8.09
C LEU A 26 -3.33 -6.65 9.44
N GLY A 27 -2.41 -5.82 9.97
CA GLY A 27 -1.82 -6.03 11.29
C GLY A 27 -2.86 -5.93 12.40
N LYS A 28 -3.75 -4.93 12.34
CA LYS A 28 -4.87 -4.78 13.29
C LYS A 28 -5.80 -5.98 13.28
N ASP A 29 -6.10 -6.53 12.11
CA ASP A 29 -6.97 -7.70 11.99
C ASP A 29 -6.30 -8.95 12.57
N LYS A 30 -4.99 -9.14 12.34
CA LYS A 30 -4.22 -10.19 13.04
C LYS A 30 -4.23 -10.02 14.56
N ILE A 31 -4.09 -8.78 15.06
CA ILE A 31 -4.09 -8.50 16.51
C ILE A 31 -5.42 -8.89 17.17
N LYS A 32 -6.56 -8.63 16.51
CA LYS A 32 -7.89 -8.99 17.03
C LYS A 32 -8.05 -10.49 17.28
N GLU A 33 -7.33 -11.30 16.52
CA GLU A 33 -7.38 -12.75 16.60
C GLU A 33 -6.42 -13.34 17.64
N ILE A 34 -5.52 -12.53 18.21
CA ILE A 34 -4.56 -12.98 19.23
C ILE A 34 -5.31 -13.46 20.47
N LYS A 35 -4.94 -14.66 20.93
CA LYS A 35 -5.39 -15.26 22.18
C LYS A 35 -4.19 -15.77 22.97
N PRO A 36 -4.28 -15.86 24.31
CA PRO A 36 -3.20 -16.45 25.08
C PRO A 36 -2.95 -17.89 24.64
N LEU A 37 -1.67 -18.27 24.59
CA LEU A 37 -1.23 -19.61 24.20
C LEU A 37 -0.82 -20.40 25.45
N ILE A 38 -0.83 -21.72 25.32
CA ILE A 38 -0.42 -22.65 26.39
C ILE A 38 0.70 -23.61 25.96
N GLN A 39 1.00 -23.67 24.66
CA GLN A 39 2.06 -24.50 24.12
C GLN A 39 3.39 -23.77 24.25
N ILE A 40 4.31 -24.32 25.05
CA ILE A 40 5.55 -23.63 25.42
C ILE A 40 6.43 -23.34 24.21
N GLU A 41 6.56 -24.29 23.28
CA GLU A 41 7.42 -24.14 22.10
C GLU A 41 6.94 -22.97 21.23
N THR A 42 5.62 -22.88 21.00
CA THR A 42 5.03 -21.76 20.23
C THR A 42 5.19 -20.42 20.95
N ILE A 43 5.09 -20.41 22.29
CA ILE A 43 5.29 -19.18 23.08
C ILE A 43 6.73 -18.71 22.94
N GLU A 44 7.70 -19.61 23.06
CA GLU A 44 9.12 -19.29 22.94
C GLU A 44 9.48 -18.79 21.53
N GLU A 45 8.91 -19.39 20.48
CA GLU A 45 9.10 -18.94 19.09
C GLU A 45 8.59 -17.51 18.88
N LEU A 46 7.37 -17.21 19.33
CA LEU A 46 6.80 -15.85 19.20
C LEU A 46 7.53 -14.81 20.06
N GLN A 47 8.05 -15.21 21.23
CA GLN A 47 8.88 -14.33 22.05
C GLN A 47 10.22 -14.01 21.37
N LYS A 48 10.85 -15.00 20.71
CA LYS A 48 12.07 -14.76 19.92
C LYS A 48 11.81 -13.83 18.74
N GLU A 49 10.71 -14.02 18.00
CA GLU A 49 10.31 -13.10 16.92
C GLU A 49 10.13 -11.66 17.46
N THR A 50 9.49 -11.52 18.61
CA THR A 50 9.28 -10.21 19.27
C THR A 50 10.60 -9.58 19.72
N GLU A 51 11.51 -10.38 20.28
CA GLU A 51 12.85 -9.92 20.69
C GLU A 51 13.68 -9.45 19.49
N GLU A 52 13.64 -10.19 18.38
CA GLU A 52 14.31 -9.78 17.14
C GLU A 52 13.74 -8.45 16.61
N ALA A 53 12.40 -8.33 16.55
CA ALA A 53 11.74 -7.10 16.10
C ALA A 53 12.08 -5.90 17.00
N LEU A 54 12.10 -6.08 18.31
CA LEU A 54 12.49 -5.02 19.26
C LEU A 54 13.96 -4.63 19.09
N SER A 55 14.85 -5.60 18.91
CA SER A 55 16.28 -5.37 18.68
C SER A 55 16.52 -4.55 17.41
N LEU A 56 15.81 -4.86 16.32
CA LEU A 56 15.83 -4.06 15.08
C LEU A 56 15.31 -2.63 15.32
N LEU A 57 14.17 -2.50 16.00
CA LEU A 57 13.56 -1.21 16.30
C LEU A 57 14.51 -0.29 17.09
N VAL A 58 15.18 -0.83 18.12
CA VAL A 58 16.12 -0.07 18.95
C VAL A 58 17.37 0.32 18.17
N LYS A 59 17.90 -0.57 17.33
CA LYS A 59 19.16 -0.34 16.60
C LYS A 59 19.01 0.54 15.37
N ARG A 60 17.93 0.37 14.61
CA ARG A 60 17.75 1.00 13.29
C ARG A 60 16.55 1.95 13.23
N GLY A 61 15.74 1.99 14.27
CA GLY A 61 14.51 2.79 14.30
C GLY A 61 13.36 2.09 13.59
N ASN A 62 12.35 2.87 13.22
CA ASN A 62 11.09 2.33 12.70
C ASN A 62 11.27 1.71 11.30
N PRO A 63 10.83 0.46 11.08
CA PRO A 63 10.81 -0.14 9.76
C PRO A 63 9.79 0.57 8.84
N PRO A 64 10.00 0.59 7.53
CA PRO A 64 9.14 1.28 6.57
C PRO A 64 7.84 0.49 6.32
N LEU A 65 6.91 0.51 7.26
CA LEU A 65 5.63 -0.25 7.21
C LEU A 65 4.44 0.58 6.68
N TYR A 66 4.63 1.87 6.40
CA TYR A 66 3.57 2.75 5.93
C TYR A 66 3.17 2.47 4.47
N GLY A 67 1.87 2.29 4.23
CA GLY A 67 1.31 1.99 2.91
C GLY A 67 0.99 0.51 2.67
N ILE A 68 0.93 -0.31 3.73
CA ILE A 68 0.44 -1.68 3.61
C ILE A 68 -1.09 -1.67 3.52
N HIS A 69 -1.61 -2.07 2.36
CA HIS A 69 -3.04 -2.18 2.11
C HIS A 69 -3.45 -3.64 1.91
N SER A 70 -4.70 -3.95 2.27
CA SER A 70 -5.32 -5.19 1.80
C SER A 70 -5.71 -5.01 0.33
N ILE A 71 -4.98 -5.67 -0.57
CA ILE A 71 -5.19 -5.61 -2.01
C ILE A 71 -5.94 -6.84 -2.56
N SER A 72 -6.48 -7.67 -1.68
CA SER A 72 -7.11 -8.94 -2.05
C SER A 72 -8.34 -8.76 -2.95
N LEU A 73 -9.07 -7.65 -2.81
CA LEU A 73 -10.26 -7.37 -3.61
C LEU A 73 -9.88 -6.94 -5.03
N GLU A 74 -8.82 -6.13 -5.15
CA GLU A 74 -8.26 -5.68 -6.41
C GLU A 74 -7.69 -6.86 -7.20
N LEU A 75 -6.94 -7.75 -6.54
CA LEU A 75 -6.40 -8.97 -7.17
C LEU A 75 -7.51 -9.90 -7.67
N LYS A 76 -8.52 -10.18 -6.83
CA LYS A 76 -9.69 -10.99 -7.25
C LYS A 76 -10.42 -10.40 -8.45
N ARG A 77 -10.46 -9.06 -8.56
CA ARG A 77 -11.07 -8.38 -9.70
C ARG A 77 -10.24 -8.55 -10.97
N LEU A 78 -8.91 -8.51 -10.87
CA LEU A 78 -8.01 -8.80 -12.00
C LEU A 78 -8.15 -10.25 -12.48
N ASP A 79 -8.25 -11.21 -11.56
CA ASP A 79 -8.36 -12.64 -11.90
C ASP A 79 -9.55 -12.97 -12.81
N ILE A 80 -10.64 -12.20 -12.69
CA ILE A 80 -11.83 -12.34 -13.54
C ILE A 80 -11.83 -11.41 -14.77
N GLY A 81 -10.69 -10.76 -15.07
CA GLY A 81 -10.53 -9.85 -16.20
C GLY A 81 -11.11 -8.45 -16.01
N GLY A 82 -11.43 -8.07 -14.76
CA GLY A 82 -11.94 -6.74 -14.44
C GLY A 82 -10.85 -5.67 -14.36
N SER A 83 -11.22 -4.40 -14.51
CA SER A 83 -10.32 -3.25 -14.33
C SER A 83 -10.28 -2.76 -12.89
N ILE A 84 -9.12 -2.23 -12.46
CA ILE A 84 -8.95 -1.60 -11.14
C ILE A 84 -9.09 -0.09 -11.29
N SER A 85 -9.68 0.58 -10.29
CA SER A 85 -9.71 2.04 -10.21
C SER A 85 -8.30 2.63 -9.96
N PRO A 86 -8.06 3.91 -10.30
CA PRO A 86 -6.79 4.57 -9.99
C PRO A 86 -6.39 4.47 -8.52
N GLY A 87 -7.33 4.69 -7.59
CA GLY A 87 -7.08 4.53 -6.15
C GLY A 87 -6.72 3.10 -5.74
N GLY A 88 -7.29 2.07 -6.39
CA GLY A 88 -6.91 0.68 -6.16
C GLY A 88 -5.48 0.38 -6.65
N LEU A 89 -5.10 0.94 -7.80
CA LEU A 89 -3.73 0.83 -8.33
C LEU A 89 -2.71 1.50 -7.41
N ILE A 90 -3.03 2.69 -6.87
CA ILE A 90 -2.17 3.38 -5.89
C ILE A 90 -1.93 2.48 -4.66
N LYS A 91 -2.98 1.86 -4.11
CA LYS A 91 -2.84 0.94 -2.96
C LYS A 91 -1.94 -0.27 -3.27
N ILE A 92 -2.01 -0.79 -4.49
CA ILE A 92 -1.12 -1.85 -4.95
C ILE A 92 0.32 -1.33 -5.00
N SER A 93 0.56 -0.20 -5.67
CA SER A 93 1.88 0.42 -5.77
C SER A 93 2.49 0.69 -4.38
N ASP A 94 1.72 1.24 -3.44
CA ASP A 94 2.16 1.48 -2.07
C ASP A 94 2.56 0.19 -1.35
N SER A 95 1.77 -0.88 -1.49
CA SER A 95 2.05 -2.17 -0.87
C SER A 95 3.32 -2.83 -1.45
N LEU A 96 3.52 -2.72 -2.77
CA LEU A 96 4.73 -3.18 -3.45
C LEU A 96 5.97 -2.39 -3.02
N ARG A 97 5.84 -1.07 -2.91
CA ARG A 97 6.89 -0.18 -2.40
C ARG A 97 7.31 -0.59 -0.99
N VAL A 98 6.36 -0.88 -0.10
CA VAL A 98 6.68 -1.35 1.27
C VAL A 98 7.49 -2.64 1.24
N SER A 99 7.08 -3.61 0.43
CA SER A 99 7.85 -4.86 0.26
C SER A 99 9.30 -4.60 -0.14
N ARG A 100 9.51 -3.76 -1.16
CA ARG A 100 10.86 -3.36 -1.62
C ARG A 100 11.65 -2.61 -0.53
N SER A 101 10.99 -1.72 0.19
CA SER A 101 11.60 -0.91 1.25
C SER A 101 12.02 -1.76 2.44
N LEU A 102 11.20 -2.75 2.83
CA LEU A 102 11.52 -3.72 3.87
C LEU A 102 12.74 -4.58 3.49
N LYS A 103 12.82 -5.03 2.24
CA LYS A 103 14.03 -5.75 1.76
C LYS A 103 15.27 -4.88 1.83
N GLY A 104 15.17 -3.58 1.50
CA GLY A 104 16.27 -2.63 1.66
C GLY A 104 16.69 -2.47 3.12
N PHE A 105 15.72 -2.23 4.02
CA PHE A 105 15.93 -2.06 5.46
C PHE A 105 16.67 -3.25 6.10
N ILE A 106 16.26 -4.49 5.77
CA ILE A 106 16.92 -5.69 6.27
C ILE A 106 18.30 -5.90 5.63
N ARG A 107 18.47 -5.61 4.33
CA ARG A 107 19.79 -5.74 3.67
C ARG A 107 20.83 -4.84 4.32
N GLU A 108 20.47 -3.60 4.61
CA GLU A 108 21.35 -2.67 5.32
C GLU A 108 21.70 -3.17 6.73
N THR A 109 20.85 -4.01 7.34
CA THR A 109 21.12 -4.62 8.64
C THR A 109 22.15 -5.75 8.56
N LYS A 110 22.14 -6.56 7.49
CA LYS A 110 23.13 -7.64 7.29
C LYS A 110 24.57 -7.12 7.16
N ASP A 111 24.76 -5.87 6.73
CA ASP A 111 26.07 -5.23 6.63
C ASP A 111 26.67 -4.88 8.01
N ASP A 112 25.82 -4.76 9.05
CA ASP A 112 26.24 -4.71 10.45
C ASP A 112 26.50 -6.14 10.96
N LYS A 113 27.75 -6.59 10.87
CA LYS A 113 28.23 -7.94 11.28
C LYS A 113 27.95 -8.35 12.74
N THR A 114 27.22 -7.54 13.50
CA THR A 114 27.00 -7.64 14.95
C THR A 114 25.62 -8.15 15.35
N SER A 115 24.65 -8.26 14.43
CA SER A 115 23.30 -8.77 14.77
C SER A 115 22.75 -9.65 13.65
N ASN A 116 22.28 -10.84 14.01
CA ASN A 116 21.60 -11.77 13.11
C ASN A 116 20.15 -11.87 13.59
N HIS A 117 19.18 -11.57 12.72
CA HIS A 117 17.75 -11.60 13.03
C HIS A 117 17.05 -12.62 12.11
N PRO A 118 17.35 -13.93 12.26
CA PRO A 118 16.97 -14.94 11.27
C PRO A 118 15.44 -15.06 11.09
N ILE A 119 14.64 -14.86 12.14
CA ILE A 119 13.18 -14.97 12.01
C ILE A 119 12.66 -13.81 11.15
N ILE A 120 13.03 -12.58 11.49
CA ILE A 120 12.57 -11.39 10.73
C ILE A 120 13.16 -11.36 9.32
N GLU A 121 14.42 -11.76 9.15
CA GLU A 121 15.07 -11.89 7.85
C GLU A 121 14.33 -12.87 6.94
N ASN A 122 13.99 -14.06 7.44
CA ASN A 122 13.22 -15.06 6.69
C ASN A 122 11.83 -14.53 6.29
N LEU A 123 11.14 -13.81 7.19
CA LEU A 123 9.85 -13.20 6.88
C LEU A 123 9.96 -12.19 5.73
N VAL A 124 11.01 -11.35 5.74
CA VAL A 124 11.23 -10.33 4.70
C VAL A 124 11.75 -10.95 3.40
N GLU A 125 12.53 -12.03 3.46
CA GLU A 125 12.99 -12.77 2.29
C GLU A 125 11.84 -13.33 1.46
N GLY A 126 10.76 -13.78 2.11
CA GLY A 126 9.53 -14.24 1.46
C GLY A 126 8.76 -13.17 0.68
N LEU A 127 9.09 -11.88 0.84
CA LEU A 127 8.47 -10.80 0.08
C LEU A 127 9.02 -10.71 -1.36
N SER A 128 8.21 -10.30 -2.32
CA SER A 128 8.61 -10.16 -3.73
C SER A 128 8.66 -8.70 -4.17
N ILE A 129 9.70 -8.34 -4.94
CA ILE A 129 9.87 -6.98 -5.46
C ILE A 129 9.36 -6.92 -6.89
N PHE A 130 8.40 -6.03 -7.15
CA PHE A 130 7.81 -5.82 -8.47
C PHE A 130 7.95 -4.35 -8.90
N LYS A 131 9.21 -3.88 -8.97
CA LYS A 131 9.52 -2.47 -9.24
C LYS A 131 8.95 -1.98 -10.58
N GLU A 132 8.97 -2.82 -11.61
CA GLU A 132 8.43 -2.45 -12.92
C GLU A 132 6.94 -2.11 -12.85
N ILE A 133 6.17 -2.85 -12.03
CA ILE A 133 4.75 -2.60 -11.79
C ILE A 133 4.56 -1.32 -10.98
N GLU A 134 5.39 -1.09 -9.95
CA GLU A 134 5.37 0.18 -9.19
C GLU A 134 5.58 1.37 -10.13
N ASP A 135 6.61 1.32 -10.97
CA ASP A 135 7.01 2.41 -11.87
C ASP A 135 5.92 2.66 -12.94
N GLU A 136 5.31 1.59 -13.48
CA GLU A 136 4.20 1.70 -14.45
C GLU A 136 2.96 2.35 -13.82
N ILE A 137 2.55 1.92 -12.63
CA ILE A 137 1.41 2.51 -11.92
C ILE A 137 1.68 3.98 -11.60
N ASN A 138 2.86 4.29 -11.04
CA ASN A 138 3.20 5.65 -10.62
C ASN A 138 3.37 6.61 -11.81
N GLY A 139 3.75 6.11 -12.99
CA GLY A 139 3.79 6.90 -14.22
C GLY A 139 2.41 7.14 -14.84
N ALA A 140 1.49 6.18 -14.70
CA ALA A 140 0.17 6.23 -15.28
C ALA A 140 -0.86 6.97 -14.40
N ILE A 141 -0.74 6.87 -13.07
CA ILE A 141 -1.74 7.36 -12.12
C ILE A 141 -1.19 8.53 -11.31
N ILE A 142 -1.81 9.71 -11.45
CA ILE A 142 -1.40 10.93 -10.74
C ILE A 142 -1.99 10.94 -9.33
N ASN A 143 -3.29 10.66 -9.22
CA ASN A 143 -4.02 10.56 -7.96
C ASN A 143 -5.26 9.68 -8.13
N GLU A 144 -6.06 9.50 -7.07
CA GLU A 144 -7.24 8.62 -7.08
C GLU A 144 -8.28 8.96 -8.16
N ASN A 145 -8.28 10.20 -8.67
CA ASN A 145 -9.25 10.69 -9.65
C ASN A 145 -8.62 11.06 -11.00
N GLU A 146 -7.30 10.94 -11.14
CA GLU A 146 -6.58 11.49 -12.28
C GLU A 146 -5.57 10.51 -12.84
N ILE A 147 -5.76 10.19 -14.12
CA ILE A 147 -4.84 9.39 -14.93
C ILE A 147 -4.01 10.34 -15.78
N SER A 148 -2.70 10.15 -15.77
CA SER A 148 -1.73 10.91 -16.55
C SER A 148 -2.08 10.94 -18.04
N ASP A 149 -1.93 12.10 -18.68
CA ASP A 149 -2.02 12.22 -20.14
C ASP A 149 -1.00 11.33 -20.85
N ASN A 150 0.11 11.02 -20.18
CA ASN A 150 1.17 10.18 -20.69
C ASN A 150 1.01 8.70 -20.29
N ALA A 151 -0.11 8.31 -19.65
CA ALA A 151 -0.35 6.92 -19.27
C ALA A 151 -0.30 5.96 -20.48
N SER A 152 -0.68 6.44 -21.67
CA SER A 152 -0.35 5.76 -22.93
C SER A 152 -0.27 6.76 -24.08
N SER A 153 0.50 6.41 -25.11
CA SER A 153 0.58 7.21 -26.36
C SER A 153 -0.80 7.38 -27.02
N THR A 154 -1.62 6.33 -26.99
CA THR A 154 -2.99 6.33 -27.53
C THR A 154 -3.89 7.29 -26.76
N LEU A 155 -3.90 7.23 -25.42
CA LEU A 155 -4.69 8.14 -24.59
C LEU A 155 -4.28 9.59 -24.81
N ARG A 156 -2.97 9.85 -24.86
CA ARG A 156 -2.42 11.18 -25.15
C ARG A 156 -2.93 11.73 -26.49
N SER A 157 -2.89 10.89 -27.53
CA SER A 157 -3.38 11.25 -28.87
C SER A 157 -4.87 11.60 -28.85
N ILE A 158 -5.69 10.77 -28.19
CA ILE A 158 -7.14 10.98 -28.06
C ILE A 158 -7.43 12.29 -27.31
N ARG A 159 -6.79 12.53 -26.16
CA ARG A 159 -7.00 13.76 -25.36
C ARG A 159 -6.59 15.02 -26.14
N ARG A 160 -5.49 14.96 -26.90
CA ARG A 160 -5.09 16.05 -27.80
C ARG A 160 -6.15 16.32 -28.89
N GLN A 161 -6.71 15.27 -29.49
CA GLN A 161 -7.79 15.43 -30.47
C GLN A 161 -9.04 16.06 -29.85
N ILE A 162 -9.39 15.69 -28.61
CA ILE A 162 -10.52 16.30 -27.88
C ILE A 162 -10.26 17.78 -27.64
N SER A 163 -9.08 18.16 -27.15
CA SER A 163 -8.72 19.58 -26.95
C SER A 163 -8.84 20.38 -28.24
N ASN A 164 -8.20 19.89 -29.32
CA ASN A 164 -8.22 20.56 -30.61
C ASN A 164 -9.65 20.77 -31.15
N LYS A 165 -10.54 19.79 -30.98
CA LYS A 165 -11.95 19.90 -31.39
C LYS A 165 -12.71 20.92 -30.54
N ASN A 166 -12.46 20.96 -29.23
CA ASN A 166 -13.09 21.95 -28.34
C ASN A 166 -12.64 23.37 -28.68
N ASP A 167 -11.38 23.58 -28.99
CA ASP A 167 -10.85 24.89 -29.40
C ASP A 167 -11.47 25.33 -30.72
N ALA A 168 -11.56 24.44 -31.71
CA ALA A 168 -12.25 24.73 -32.97
C ALA A 168 -13.73 25.10 -32.78
N VAL A 169 -14.44 24.47 -31.84
CA VAL A 169 -15.84 24.83 -31.51
C VAL A 169 -15.91 26.22 -30.87
N LYS A 170 -15.02 26.53 -29.92
CA LYS A 170 -14.96 27.87 -29.29
C LYS A 170 -14.66 28.96 -30.32
N ASP A 171 -13.69 28.72 -31.19
CA ASP A 171 -13.34 29.66 -32.26
C ASP A 171 -14.52 29.89 -33.19
N LYS A 172 -15.26 28.84 -33.52
CA LYS A 172 -16.47 28.96 -34.34
C LYS A 172 -17.56 29.77 -33.64
N LEU A 173 -17.82 29.52 -32.36
CA LEU A 173 -18.80 30.29 -31.57
C LEU A 173 -18.40 31.78 -31.47
N ASN A 174 -17.13 32.06 -31.18
CA ASN A 174 -16.61 33.42 -31.13
C ASN A 174 -16.77 34.13 -32.48
N SER A 175 -16.52 33.44 -33.59
CA SER A 175 -16.73 34.01 -34.93
C SER A 175 -18.19 34.39 -35.18
N ILE A 176 -19.15 33.60 -34.68
CA ILE A 176 -20.58 33.87 -34.82
C ILE A 176 -20.98 35.09 -33.97
N ILE A 177 -20.54 35.16 -32.72
CA ILE A 177 -20.83 36.29 -31.82
C ILE A 177 -20.30 37.60 -32.41
N VAL A 178 -19.03 37.62 -32.83
CA VAL A 178 -18.40 38.80 -33.45
C VAL A 178 -19.15 39.21 -34.73
N SER A 179 -19.60 38.25 -35.54
CA SER A 179 -20.35 38.53 -36.76
C SER A 179 -21.76 39.11 -36.52
N GLN A 180 -22.39 38.83 -35.38
CA GLN A 180 -23.67 39.44 -35.01
C GLN A 180 -23.50 40.82 -34.36
N SER A 181 -22.44 41.05 -33.58
CA SER A 181 -22.16 42.36 -32.98
C SER A 181 -21.81 43.44 -34.01
N ASN A 182 -21.24 43.08 -35.17
CA ASN A 182 -20.90 44.01 -36.25
C ASN A 182 -22.07 44.34 -37.20
N LYS A 183 -23.32 44.00 -36.85
CA LYS A 183 -24.51 44.19 -37.70
C LYS A 183 -25.46 45.32 -37.25
N ASN A 184 -25.04 46.21 -36.35
CA ASN A 184 -25.77 47.43 -35.96
C ASN A 184 -25.04 48.68 -36.43
#